data_AF-A0ABD1MNA2-F1
#
_entry.id   AF-A0ABD1MNA2-F1
#
_cell.length_a   1.000
_cell.length_b   1.000
_cell.length_c   1.000
_cell.angle_alpha   90.00
_cell.angle_beta   90.00
_cell.angle_gamma   90.00
#
_symmetry.space_group_name_H-M   'P 1'
#
loop_
_entity.id
_entity.type
_entity.pdbx_description
1 polymer ?
#
loop_
_entity_poly.entity_id
_entity_poly.type
_entity_poly.pdbx_seq_one_letter_code
_entity_poly.pdbx_strand_id
1 'polypeptide(L)'
;MEHYDLQRQRRDMRNKGRNVVWSIAMDKCLIKALAAQAKSGNKIDKCFNENAYTAACVAVNTRFNLNLNNQKVINRLKTIKKRYKVMKDMLSQDGFGWNPNTNMIECDSDELWKNYVAAHPDARGLRGKQIEMYDELKIVCGNYQAPSRWTKMKSGNHAMDMKNCDDLMDMKNCEDESASFVSPSSEDMSETDGTESFTGHPEFGQMPDGFQELPKRPRVSDSLQDALMTVASSIRRLADAMEQSKCSFDASELLQAVMEIEGLEEGRQMYAFEYLNADPVKARAFLTYNARMRKTYLFRQFWWWR
;
A
#
# COMPACT_ATOMS: atom_id res chain seq x y z
N MET A 1 -12.93 40.97 -10.76
CA MET A 1 -13.13 40.06 -9.61
C MET A 1 -14.27 39.07 -9.84
N GLU A 2 -15.30 39.41 -10.62
CA GLU A 2 -16.52 38.59 -10.79
C GLU A 2 -16.37 37.31 -11.63
N HIS A 3 -15.32 37.19 -12.45
CA HIS A 3 -15.13 36.03 -13.34
C HIS A 3 -14.62 34.77 -12.61
N TYR A 4 -14.02 34.95 -11.42
CA TYR A 4 -13.54 33.85 -10.58
C TYR A 4 -14.68 33.22 -9.74
N ASP A 5 -15.64 34.03 -9.30
CA ASP A 5 -16.78 33.55 -8.50
C ASP A 5 -17.77 32.72 -9.31
N LEU A 6 -18.02 33.07 -10.57
CA LEU A 6 -18.84 32.26 -11.48
C LEU A 6 -18.21 30.90 -11.82
N GLN A 7 -16.88 30.81 -11.86
CA GLN A 7 -16.17 29.54 -12.05
C GLN A 7 -16.19 28.68 -10.78
N ARG A 8 -16.15 29.30 -9.59
CA ARG A 8 -16.29 28.61 -8.30
C ARG A 8 -17.71 28.05 -8.14
N GLN A 9 -18.74 28.86 -8.42
CA GLN A 9 -20.13 28.42 -8.46
C GLN A 9 -20.41 27.33 -9.52
N ARG A 10 -19.78 27.36 -10.69
CA ARG A 10 -19.87 26.27 -11.69
C ARG A 10 -19.19 24.97 -11.24
N ARG A 11 -18.10 25.04 -10.48
CA ARG A 11 -17.44 23.86 -9.89
C ARG A 11 -18.26 23.29 -8.72
N ASP A 12 -18.88 24.16 -7.93
CA ASP A 12 -19.70 23.79 -6.78
C ASP A 12 -21.05 23.16 -7.19
N MET A 13 -21.63 23.59 -8.32
CA MET A 13 -22.88 23.01 -8.84
C MET A 13 -22.70 21.65 -9.54
N ARG A 14 -21.48 21.25 -9.90
CA ARG A 14 -21.23 19.98 -10.61
C ARG A 14 -21.13 18.76 -9.67
N ASN A 15 -21.13 18.97 -8.36
CA ASN A 15 -20.89 17.93 -7.37
C ASN A 15 -22.07 17.55 -6.48
N LYS A 16 -23.24 18.20 -6.62
CA LYS A 16 -24.50 17.71 -6.02
C LYS A 16 -25.15 16.64 -6.89
N GLY A 17 -24.38 15.59 -7.19
CA GLY A 17 -24.93 14.36 -7.75
C GLY A 17 -25.84 13.69 -6.73
N ARG A 18 -26.98 13.14 -7.20
CA ARG A 18 -27.87 12.32 -6.36
C ARG A 18 -27.04 11.29 -5.59
N ASN A 19 -27.28 11.16 -4.29
CA ASN A 19 -26.61 10.12 -3.51
C ASN A 19 -27.02 8.75 -4.04
N VAL A 20 -26.04 8.00 -4.56
CA VAL A 20 -26.27 6.65 -5.07
C VAL A 20 -26.26 5.68 -3.90
N VAL A 21 -27.35 4.95 -3.76
CA VAL A 21 -27.42 3.79 -2.85
C VAL A 21 -26.76 2.62 -3.57
N TRP A 22 -25.60 2.19 -3.05
CA TRP A 22 -24.84 1.10 -3.64
C TRP A 22 -25.51 -0.24 -3.36
N SER A 23 -25.86 -0.95 -4.44
CA SER A 23 -26.37 -2.32 -4.35
C SER A 23 -25.26 -3.34 -4.28
N ILE A 24 -25.59 -4.57 -3.84
CA ILE A 24 -24.66 -5.71 -3.84
C ILE A 24 -24.12 -5.97 -5.26
N ALA A 25 -24.95 -5.80 -6.30
CA ALA A 25 -24.52 -5.97 -7.69
C ALA A 25 -23.49 -4.91 -8.11
N MET A 26 -23.66 -3.66 -7.67
CA MET A 26 -22.70 -2.57 -7.93
C MET A 26 -21.38 -2.84 -7.22
N ASP A 27 -21.40 -3.28 -5.96
CA ASP A 27 -20.20 -3.66 -5.22
C ASP A 27 -19.44 -4.78 -5.92
N LYS A 28 -20.14 -5.85 -6.34
CA LYS A 28 -19.53 -6.95 -7.10
C LYS A 28 -18.86 -6.46 -8.38
N CYS A 29 -19.52 -5.55 -9.11
CA CYS A 29 -18.94 -4.97 -10.32
C CYS A 29 -17.68 -4.16 -10.01
N LEU A 30 -17.72 -3.33 -8.97
CA LEU A 30 -16.60 -2.51 -8.54
C LEU A 30 -15.41 -3.38 -8.10
N ILE A 31 -15.65 -4.38 -7.25
CA ILE A 31 -14.62 -5.31 -6.75
C ILE A 31 -13.98 -6.07 -7.91
N LYS A 32 -14.78 -6.60 -8.85
CA LYS A 32 -14.26 -7.29 -10.06
C LYS A 32 -13.37 -6.37 -10.88
N ALA A 33 -13.81 -5.14 -11.14
CA ALA A 33 -13.05 -4.18 -11.94
C ALA A 33 -11.72 -3.84 -11.26
N LEU A 34 -11.74 -3.53 -9.96
CA LEU A 34 -10.53 -3.21 -9.20
C LEU A 34 -9.58 -4.42 -9.07
N ALA A 35 -10.10 -5.64 -8.93
CA ALA A 35 -9.28 -6.85 -8.92
C ALA A 35 -8.55 -7.06 -10.25
N ALA A 36 -9.22 -6.80 -11.38
CA ALA A 36 -8.58 -6.82 -12.70
C ALA A 36 -7.48 -5.75 -12.80
N GLN A 37 -7.75 -4.52 -12.33
CA GLN A 37 -6.76 -3.44 -12.33
C GLN A 37 -5.55 -3.75 -11.44
N ALA A 38 -5.77 -4.36 -10.27
CA ALA A 38 -4.69 -4.81 -9.41
C ALA A 38 -3.80 -5.83 -10.14
N LYS A 39 -4.39 -6.82 -10.81
CA LYS A 39 -3.67 -7.82 -11.63
C LYS A 39 -2.91 -7.21 -12.81
N SER A 40 -3.38 -6.09 -13.34
CA SER A 40 -2.72 -5.32 -14.40
C SER A 40 -1.58 -4.42 -13.91
N GLY A 41 -1.30 -4.38 -12.59
CA GLY A 41 -0.22 -3.57 -12.01
C GLY A 41 -0.60 -2.13 -11.67
N ASN A 42 -1.90 -1.80 -11.69
CA ASN A 42 -2.38 -0.46 -11.33
C ASN A 42 -2.62 -0.28 -9.82
N LYS A 43 -2.14 -1.23 -9.01
CA LYS A 43 -2.13 -1.17 -7.56
C LYS A 43 -0.69 -1.27 -7.08
N ILE A 44 -0.26 -0.29 -6.31
CA ILE A 44 1.08 -0.21 -5.71
C ILE A 44 0.87 -0.16 -4.20
N ASP A 45 1.50 -1.10 -3.49
CA ASP A 45 1.27 -1.31 -2.06
C ASP A 45 -0.25 -1.45 -1.75
N LYS A 46 -0.83 -0.54 -0.97
CA LYS A 46 -2.26 -0.57 -0.59
C LYS A 46 -3.13 0.38 -1.41
N CYS A 47 -2.56 1.06 -2.41
CA CYS A 47 -3.17 2.17 -3.15
C CYS A 47 -3.37 1.85 -4.63
N PHE A 48 -4.53 2.23 -5.16
CA PHE A 48 -4.80 2.20 -6.60
C PHE A 48 -4.43 3.54 -7.22
N ASN A 49 -3.90 3.52 -8.45
CA ASN A 49 -3.64 4.74 -9.21
C ASN A 49 -4.94 5.28 -9.87
N GLU A 50 -4.84 6.47 -10.47
CA GLU A 50 -5.97 7.13 -11.12
C GLU A 50 -6.57 6.31 -12.29
N ASN A 51 -5.74 5.59 -13.04
CA ASN A 51 -6.19 4.73 -14.13
C ASN A 51 -7.09 3.60 -13.61
N ALA A 52 -6.75 3.00 -12.47
CA ALA A 52 -7.58 1.97 -11.85
C ALA A 52 -8.94 2.52 -11.40
N TYR A 53 -8.97 3.69 -10.76
CA TYR A 53 -10.23 4.32 -10.36
C TYR A 53 -11.10 4.71 -11.54
N THR A 54 -10.49 5.26 -12.59
CA THR A 54 -11.19 5.63 -13.83
C THR A 54 -11.78 4.40 -14.52
N ALA A 55 -10.99 3.34 -14.68
CA ALA A 55 -11.46 2.09 -15.29
C ALA A 55 -12.61 1.44 -14.48
N ALA A 56 -12.49 1.44 -13.15
CA ALA A 56 -13.55 0.92 -12.27
C ALA A 56 -14.82 1.78 -12.33
N CYS A 57 -14.67 3.11 -12.39
CA CYS A 57 -15.79 4.04 -12.55
C CYS A 57 -16.53 3.82 -13.86
N VAL A 58 -15.81 3.71 -14.98
CA VAL A 58 -16.38 3.39 -16.29
C VAL A 58 -17.12 2.05 -16.25
N ALA A 59 -16.53 1.00 -15.66
CA ALA A 59 -17.16 -0.31 -15.58
C ALA A 59 -18.50 -0.28 -14.83
N VAL A 60 -18.59 0.42 -13.70
CA VAL A 60 -19.83 0.56 -12.93
C VAL A 60 -20.85 1.42 -13.68
N ASN A 61 -20.43 2.57 -14.22
CA ASN A 61 -21.32 3.47 -14.96
C ASN A 61 -21.95 2.79 -16.18
N THR A 62 -21.14 2.10 -16.99
CA THR A 62 -21.61 1.38 -18.17
C THR A 62 -22.58 0.26 -17.79
N ARG A 63 -22.29 -0.50 -16.72
CA ARG A 63 -23.13 -1.65 -16.35
C ARG A 63 -24.48 -1.26 -15.75
N PHE A 64 -24.53 -0.16 -15.00
CA PHE A 64 -25.73 0.24 -14.25
C PHE A 64 -26.39 1.52 -14.80
N ASN A 65 -25.91 2.01 -15.95
CA ASN A 65 -26.36 3.26 -16.57
C ASN A 65 -26.33 4.45 -15.58
N LEU A 66 -25.19 4.59 -14.90
CA LEU A 66 -24.94 5.65 -13.91
C LEU A 66 -23.96 6.70 -14.45
N ASN A 67 -23.87 7.81 -13.74
CA ASN A 67 -22.89 8.87 -14.00
C ASN A 67 -22.11 9.21 -12.73
N LEU A 68 -21.44 8.21 -12.16
CA LEU A 68 -20.53 8.37 -11.03
C LEU A 68 -19.24 9.06 -11.48
N ASN A 69 -18.58 9.73 -10.54
CA ASN A 69 -17.19 10.17 -10.69
C ASN A 69 -16.25 9.27 -9.87
N ASN A 70 -14.94 9.42 -10.11
CA ASN A 70 -13.92 8.65 -9.40
C ASN A 70 -14.02 8.79 -7.87
N GLN A 71 -14.41 9.97 -7.36
CA GLN A 71 -14.56 10.19 -5.93
C GLN A 71 -15.64 9.31 -5.29
N LYS A 72 -16.77 9.09 -5.98
CA LYS A 72 -17.83 8.17 -5.49
C LYS A 72 -17.32 6.72 -5.43
N VAL A 73 -16.48 6.31 -6.39
CA VAL A 73 -15.84 4.99 -6.40
C VAL A 73 -14.84 4.86 -5.25
N ILE A 74 -13.97 5.85 -5.06
CA ILE A 74 -12.97 5.88 -3.98
C ILE A 74 -13.68 5.79 -2.62
N ASN A 75 -14.70 6.62 -2.39
CA ASN A 75 -15.46 6.60 -1.15
C ASN A 75 -16.14 5.26 -0.90
N ARG A 76 -16.68 4.63 -1.95
CA ARG A 76 -17.26 3.28 -1.81
C ARG A 76 -16.20 2.24 -1.49
N LEU A 77 -15.03 2.31 -2.11
CA LEU A 77 -13.90 1.42 -1.82
C LEU A 77 -13.47 1.53 -0.35
N LYS A 78 -13.47 2.72 0.26
CA LYS A 78 -13.21 2.88 1.70
C LYS A 78 -14.21 2.07 2.55
N THR A 79 -15.51 2.13 2.21
CA THR A 79 -16.54 1.31 2.89
C THR A 79 -16.27 -0.19 2.74
N ILE A 80 -15.92 -0.64 1.53
CA ILE A 80 -15.60 -2.04 1.24
C ILE A 80 -14.35 -2.49 2.03
N LYS A 81 -13.29 -1.67 2.05
CA LYS A 81 -12.07 -1.92 2.84
C LYS A 81 -12.36 -2.03 4.33
N LYS A 82 -13.21 -1.14 4.89
CA LYS A 82 -13.64 -1.23 6.29
C LYS A 82 -14.33 -2.56 6.58
N ARG A 83 -15.29 -2.97 5.75
CA ARG A 83 -15.96 -4.27 5.91
C ARG A 83 -14.97 -5.44 5.80
N TYR A 84 -14.02 -5.38 4.88
CA TYR A 84 -12.98 -6.39 4.73
C TYR A 84 -12.06 -6.46 5.96
N LYS A 85 -11.72 -5.32 6.57
CA LYS A 85 -10.95 -5.29 7.81
C LYS A 85 -11.66 -6.07 8.92
N VAL A 86 -12.96 -5.84 9.14
CA VAL A 86 -13.74 -6.60 10.12
C VAL A 86 -13.68 -8.11 9.84
N MET A 87 -13.84 -8.52 8.58
CA MET A 87 -13.75 -9.94 8.20
C MET A 87 -12.35 -10.52 8.49
N LYS A 88 -11.28 -9.78 8.18
CA LYS A 88 -9.91 -10.19 8.45
C LYS A 88 -9.64 -10.30 9.95
N ASP A 89 -10.09 -9.32 10.73
CA ASP A 89 -9.91 -9.28 12.18
C ASP A 89 -10.65 -10.44 12.84
N MET A 90 -11.88 -10.76 12.41
CA MET A 90 -12.61 -11.96 12.86
C MET A 90 -11.85 -13.25 12.57
N LEU A 91 -11.38 -13.42 11.33
CA LEU A 91 -10.65 -14.62 10.90
C LEU A 91 -9.23 -14.72 11.50
N SER A 92 -8.79 -13.70 12.25
CA SER A 92 -7.55 -13.74 13.03
C SER A 92 -7.75 -14.22 14.47
N GLN A 93 -9.00 -14.35 14.91
CA GLN A 93 -9.33 -14.84 16.25
C GLN A 93 -9.50 -16.35 16.26
N ASP A 94 -9.11 -16.96 17.36
CA ASP A 94 -9.31 -18.39 17.58
C ASP A 94 -10.81 -18.73 17.60
N GLY A 95 -11.15 -19.87 16.99
CA GLY A 95 -12.51 -20.36 16.87
C GLY A 95 -13.37 -19.66 15.81
N PHE A 96 -12.79 -18.79 14.99
CA PHE A 96 -13.42 -18.30 13.74
C PHE A 96 -12.74 -18.92 12.52
N GLY A 97 -13.54 -19.33 11.54
CA GLY A 97 -13.06 -19.98 10.33
C GLY A 97 -13.77 -19.48 9.08
N TRP A 98 -13.08 -19.55 7.94
CA TRP A 98 -13.68 -19.32 6.63
C TRP A 98 -14.14 -20.66 6.03
N ASN A 99 -15.42 -20.78 5.70
CA ASN A 99 -15.96 -21.94 4.99
C ASN A 99 -16.04 -21.64 3.48
N PRO A 100 -15.20 -22.28 2.64
CA PRO A 100 -15.20 -22.03 1.19
C PRO A 100 -16.42 -22.62 0.46
N ASN A 101 -17.10 -23.62 1.03
CA ASN A 101 -18.28 -24.23 0.41
C ASN A 101 -19.51 -23.31 0.52
N THR A 102 -19.68 -22.68 1.68
CA THR A 102 -20.79 -21.75 1.94
C THR A 102 -20.42 -20.29 1.66
N ASN A 103 -19.12 -19.98 1.50
CA ASN A 103 -18.57 -18.63 1.42
C ASN A 103 -18.96 -17.77 2.63
N MET A 104 -18.81 -18.31 3.83
CA MET A 104 -19.24 -17.68 5.08
C MET A 104 -18.16 -17.73 6.15
N ILE A 105 -18.23 -16.79 7.10
CA ILE A 105 -17.48 -16.88 8.35
C ILE A 105 -18.29 -17.74 9.32
N GLU A 106 -17.70 -18.85 9.74
CA GLU A 106 -18.22 -19.78 10.73
C GLU A 106 -17.45 -19.61 12.04
N CYS A 107 -18.04 -20.06 13.14
CA CYS A 107 -17.36 -20.08 14.43
C CYS A 107 -17.79 -21.29 15.24
N ASP A 108 -16.93 -21.69 16.18
CA ASP A 108 -17.08 -22.95 16.92
C ASP A 108 -18.29 -22.98 17.85
N SER A 109 -18.72 -21.81 18.37
CA SER A 109 -19.88 -21.70 19.24
C SER A 109 -20.66 -20.38 19.06
N ASP A 110 -21.96 -20.42 19.34
CA ASP A 110 -22.80 -19.21 19.34
C ASP A 110 -22.44 -18.22 20.46
N GLU A 111 -21.85 -18.71 21.56
CA GLU A 111 -21.35 -17.88 22.66
C GLU A 111 -20.16 -17.03 22.21
N LEU A 112 -19.21 -17.65 21.50
CA LEU A 112 -18.07 -16.93 20.90
C LEU A 112 -18.56 -15.81 19.97
N TRP A 113 -19.55 -16.10 19.14
CA TRP A 113 -20.16 -15.09 18.26
C TRP A 113 -20.78 -13.93 19.05
N LYS A 114 -21.59 -14.23 20.07
CA LYS A 114 -22.25 -13.20 20.90
C LYS A 114 -21.24 -12.32 21.61
N ASN A 115 -20.20 -12.92 22.21
CA ASN A 115 -19.15 -12.19 22.91
C ASN A 115 -18.36 -11.29 21.94
N TYR A 116 -17.99 -11.81 20.77
CA TYR A 116 -17.28 -11.02 19.77
C TYR A 116 -18.13 -9.84 19.27
N VAL A 117 -19.41 -10.04 18.95
CA VAL A 117 -20.29 -8.96 18.47
C VAL A 117 -20.60 -7.91 19.56
N ALA A 118 -20.57 -8.31 20.85
CA ALA A 118 -20.70 -7.35 21.94
C ALA A 118 -19.50 -6.38 21.99
N ALA A 119 -18.28 -6.89 21.75
CA ALA A 119 -17.07 -6.06 21.64
C ALA A 119 -16.95 -5.34 20.28
N HIS A 120 -17.47 -5.94 19.19
CA HIS A 120 -17.37 -5.46 17.81
C HIS A 120 -18.75 -5.41 17.13
N PRO A 121 -19.57 -4.37 17.39
CA PRO A 121 -20.94 -4.30 16.87
C PRO A 121 -21.07 -4.29 15.35
N ASP A 122 -20.02 -3.88 14.62
CA ASP A 122 -19.96 -3.86 13.17
C ASP A 122 -19.87 -5.25 12.53
N ALA A 123 -19.43 -6.26 13.29
CA ALA A 123 -19.41 -7.66 12.86
C ALA A 123 -20.81 -8.32 12.86
N ARG A 124 -21.81 -7.73 13.54
CA ARG A 124 -23.17 -8.29 13.65
C ARG A 124 -23.76 -8.69 12.30
N GLY A 125 -23.46 -7.91 11.27
CA GLY A 125 -23.98 -8.10 9.92
C GLY A 125 -23.36 -9.25 9.13
N LEU A 126 -22.38 -9.98 9.68
CA LEU A 126 -21.63 -11.03 8.97
C LEU A 126 -22.12 -12.45 9.27
N ARG A 127 -22.84 -12.71 10.37
CA ARG A 127 -23.37 -14.05 10.70
C ARG A 127 -24.34 -14.51 9.62
N GLY A 128 -24.21 -15.76 9.19
CA GLY A 128 -25.21 -16.35 8.29
C GLY A 128 -25.22 -15.74 6.88
N LYS A 129 -24.32 -14.81 6.57
CA LYS A 129 -24.31 -14.10 5.28
C LYS A 129 -23.19 -14.61 4.40
N GLN A 130 -23.59 -15.01 3.20
CA GLN A 130 -22.66 -15.30 2.13
C GLN A 130 -21.85 -14.03 1.78
N ILE A 131 -20.53 -14.17 1.85
CA ILE A 131 -19.56 -13.17 1.43
C ILE A 131 -19.05 -13.59 0.06
N GLU A 132 -19.79 -13.20 -0.97
CA GLU A 132 -19.33 -13.39 -2.34
C GLU A 132 -18.10 -12.51 -2.62
N MET A 133 -17.27 -12.93 -3.58
CA MET A 133 -16.06 -12.20 -4.01
C MET A 133 -14.95 -12.11 -2.94
N TYR A 134 -14.91 -13.04 -1.98
CA TYR A 134 -13.90 -12.99 -0.90
C TYR A 134 -12.46 -13.06 -1.43
N ASP A 135 -12.21 -13.88 -2.45
CA ASP A 135 -10.89 -13.97 -3.09
C ASP A 135 -10.49 -12.66 -3.78
N GLU A 136 -11.41 -12.01 -4.48
CA GLU A 136 -11.16 -10.71 -5.09
C GLU A 136 -11.02 -9.61 -4.05
N LEU A 137 -11.72 -9.70 -2.92
CA LEU A 137 -11.51 -8.80 -1.79
C LEU A 137 -10.11 -8.93 -1.21
N LYS A 138 -9.55 -10.13 -1.11
CA LYS A 138 -8.13 -10.32 -0.73
C LYS A 138 -7.18 -9.63 -1.72
N ILE A 139 -7.51 -9.64 -3.02
CA ILE A 139 -6.70 -8.95 -4.05
C ILE A 139 -6.82 -7.42 -3.92
N VAL A 140 -8.05 -6.92 -3.80
CA VAL A 140 -8.34 -5.47 -3.79
C VAL A 140 -7.88 -4.81 -2.48
N CYS A 141 -8.16 -5.46 -1.35
CA CYS A 141 -7.97 -4.90 -0.01
C CYS A 141 -6.72 -5.45 0.71
N GLY A 142 -6.22 -6.62 0.32
CA GLY A 142 -5.00 -7.22 0.89
C GLY A 142 -3.72 -6.70 0.25
N ASN A 143 -2.60 -7.39 0.48
CA ASN A 143 -1.26 -6.96 0.06
C ASN A 143 -0.86 -7.41 -1.36
N TYR A 144 -1.82 -7.90 -2.17
CA TYR A 144 -1.53 -8.35 -3.53
C TYR A 144 -0.86 -7.24 -4.36
N GLN A 145 0.29 -7.59 -4.95
CA GLN A 145 0.98 -6.83 -5.99
C GLN A 145 0.99 -7.66 -7.28
N ALA A 146 0.79 -7.01 -8.43
CA ALA A 146 0.95 -7.70 -9.71
C ALA A 146 2.40 -8.21 -9.82
N PRO A 147 2.61 -9.46 -10.26
CA PRO A 147 3.94 -9.93 -10.61
C PRO A 147 4.54 -8.97 -11.63
N SER A 148 5.65 -8.32 -11.27
CA SER A 148 6.36 -7.47 -12.22
C SER A 148 6.76 -8.32 -13.42
N ARG A 149 6.77 -7.75 -14.62
CA ARG A 149 7.19 -8.49 -15.83
C ARG A 149 8.60 -9.08 -15.69
N TRP A 150 9.39 -8.59 -14.72
CA TRP A 150 10.72 -9.07 -14.35
C TRP A 150 10.74 -10.25 -13.37
N THR A 151 9.68 -10.50 -12.58
CA THR A 151 9.66 -11.63 -11.62
C THR A 151 9.51 -12.99 -12.32
N LYS A 152 9.02 -13.03 -13.57
CA LYS A 152 8.90 -14.26 -14.36
C LYS A 152 10.22 -14.81 -14.90
N MET A 153 11.33 -14.09 -14.79
CA MET A 153 12.66 -14.58 -15.20
C MET A 153 13.44 -15.31 -14.10
N LYS A 154 12.94 -15.33 -12.86
CA LYS A 154 13.62 -15.95 -11.70
C LYS A 154 12.85 -17.12 -11.05
N SER A 155 11.97 -17.80 -11.78
CA SER A 155 11.36 -19.04 -11.26
C SER A 155 12.22 -20.25 -11.60
N GLY A 156 13.39 -20.30 -10.97
CA GLY A 156 14.19 -21.50 -10.76
C GLY A 156 14.59 -21.52 -9.28
N ASN A 157 13.78 -22.23 -8.50
CA ASN A 157 14.01 -22.65 -7.10
C ASN A 157 13.53 -21.72 -5.95
N HIS A 158 12.82 -22.39 -5.03
CA HIS A 158 12.38 -22.00 -3.69
C HIS A 158 11.13 -21.13 -3.56
N ALA A 159 9.97 -21.77 -3.68
CA ALA A 159 8.80 -21.39 -2.88
C ALA A 159 9.04 -21.88 -1.45
N MET A 160 9.25 -20.96 -0.52
CA MET A 160 9.07 -21.21 0.90
C MET A 160 7.89 -20.40 1.41
N ASP A 161 7.11 -21.11 2.20
CA ASP A 161 5.86 -20.80 2.85
C ASP A 161 5.99 -19.54 3.74
N MET A 162 5.30 -18.45 3.40
CA MET A 162 5.30 -17.24 4.22
C MET A 162 4.13 -17.31 5.21
N LYS A 163 4.40 -17.92 6.36
CA LYS A 163 3.56 -17.76 7.55
C LYS A 163 3.44 -16.28 7.87
N ASN A 164 2.20 -15.85 7.99
CA ASN A 164 1.76 -14.49 8.18
C ASN A 164 2.02 -14.05 9.63
N CYS A 165 3.09 -13.31 9.86
CA CYS A 165 3.25 -12.47 11.05
C CYS A 165 3.98 -11.21 10.62
N ASP A 166 3.22 -10.18 10.28
CA ASP A 166 3.72 -8.81 10.25
C ASP A 166 2.54 -7.85 10.44
N ASP A 167 2.49 -7.35 11.67
CA ASP A 167 2.27 -5.96 12.03
C ASP A 167 0.90 -5.33 11.82
N LEU A 168 0.22 -5.25 12.97
CA LEU A 168 -0.12 -4.00 13.68
C LEU A 168 0.76 -2.79 13.28
N MET A 169 0.67 -2.34 12.03
CA MET A 169 1.25 -1.08 11.58
C MET A 169 0.20 -0.24 10.84
N ASP A 170 0.29 1.02 11.19
CA ASP A 170 -0.72 2.04 11.16
C ASP A 170 -1.30 2.29 9.77
N MET A 171 -2.60 2.56 9.73
CA MET A 171 -3.35 2.83 8.52
C MET A 171 -3.06 4.28 8.10
N LYS A 172 -1.88 4.56 7.54
CA LYS A 172 -1.65 5.83 6.83
C LYS A 172 -2.47 5.82 5.55
N ASN A 173 -3.67 6.32 5.71
CA ASN A 173 -4.61 6.61 4.65
C ASN A 173 -3.92 7.56 3.64
N CYS A 174 -4.10 7.31 2.34
CA CYS A 174 -3.65 8.21 1.29
C CYS A 174 -4.61 9.40 1.19
N GLU A 175 -4.68 10.20 2.26
CA GLU A 175 -5.55 11.37 2.38
C GLU A 175 -4.87 12.42 3.27
N ASP A 176 -4.14 13.37 2.69
CA ASP A 176 -4.04 14.71 3.26
C ASP A 176 -3.79 15.74 2.15
N GLU A 177 -4.86 16.36 1.68
CA GLU A 177 -4.86 17.64 0.95
C GLU A 177 -6.13 18.38 1.38
N SER A 178 -6.12 18.97 2.58
CA SER A 178 -6.95 20.16 2.88
C SER A 178 -6.53 20.83 4.17
N ALA A 179 -6.09 22.07 3.99
CA ALA A 179 -5.58 23.01 4.98
C ALA A 179 -6.37 23.09 6.30
N SER A 180 -5.64 23.09 7.42
CA SER A 180 -6.15 23.64 8.68
C SER A 180 -5.26 24.77 9.21
N PHE A 181 -5.94 25.88 9.38
CA PHE A 181 -5.64 27.11 10.12
C PHE A 181 -4.90 26.89 11.45
N VAL A 182 -3.89 27.72 11.69
CA VAL A 182 -3.12 27.86 12.93
C VAL A 182 -3.90 28.61 14.01
N SER A 183 -3.88 28.10 15.25
CA SER A 183 -3.52 28.88 16.44
C SER A 183 -3.32 28.01 17.70
N PRO A 184 -2.55 28.50 18.72
CA PRO A 184 -1.86 27.68 19.73
C PRO A 184 -2.38 27.87 21.17
N SER A 185 -2.14 26.89 22.04
CA SER A 185 -2.10 26.98 23.52
C SER A 185 -1.81 25.57 24.09
N SER A 186 -1.15 25.30 25.21
CA SER A 186 -0.11 25.89 26.05
C SER A 186 0.16 24.85 27.17
N GLU A 187 1.35 24.88 27.74
CA GLU A 187 1.75 24.37 29.08
C GLU A 187 1.91 22.84 29.32
N ASP A 188 2.71 22.32 30.26
CA ASP A 188 4.11 22.49 30.76
C ASP A 188 4.26 21.57 32.01
N MET A 189 5.50 21.17 32.35
CA MET A 189 6.03 20.64 33.65
C MET A 189 5.56 19.24 34.15
N SER A 190 6.30 18.39 34.89
CA SER A 190 7.65 18.40 35.51
C SER A 190 7.98 17.00 36.13
N GLU A 191 9.29 16.66 36.17
CA GLU A 191 10.15 16.07 37.26
C GLU A 191 9.72 14.83 38.09
N THR A 192 10.50 13.73 38.14
CA THR A 192 11.76 13.35 38.86
C THR A 192 11.68 13.08 40.38
N ASP A 193 12.06 11.86 40.78
CA ASP A 193 12.95 11.42 41.90
C ASP A 193 12.71 9.90 42.09
N GLY A 194 13.63 9.01 42.47
CA GLY A 194 14.92 9.11 43.14
C GLY A 194 14.99 8.00 44.21
N THR A 195 16.18 7.42 44.38
CA THR A 195 16.68 6.69 45.57
C THR A 195 16.74 5.14 45.57
N GLU A 196 17.91 4.70 46.03
CA GLU A 196 18.60 3.41 45.95
C GLU A 196 18.65 2.71 47.32
N SER A 197 19.11 1.44 47.38
CA SER A 197 20.24 0.95 48.22
C SER A 197 20.09 -0.38 49.00
N PHE A 198 21.05 -1.30 48.73
CA PHE A 198 21.89 -2.14 49.63
C PHE A 198 21.24 -3.12 50.66
N THR A 199 21.76 -4.31 51.05
CA THR A 199 23.13 -4.91 51.17
C THR A 199 23.00 -6.40 51.62
N GLY A 200 24.04 -7.26 51.40
CA GLY A 200 24.37 -8.37 52.34
C GLY A 200 24.86 -9.74 51.78
N HIS A 201 26.11 -10.12 52.10
CA HIS A 201 26.78 -11.47 52.09
C HIS A 201 27.56 -11.55 53.46
N PRO A 202 28.21 -12.66 53.99
CA PRO A 202 28.68 -13.93 53.37
C PRO A 202 28.76 -15.26 54.22
N GLU A 203 29.19 -16.37 53.55
CA GLU A 203 29.97 -17.60 53.97
C GLU A 203 29.41 -18.61 55.04
N PHE A 204 29.63 -19.96 55.05
CA PHE A 204 30.72 -20.91 54.68
C PHE A 204 30.17 -22.35 54.40
N GLY A 205 30.89 -23.20 53.63
CA GLY A 205 30.77 -24.68 53.67
C GLY A 205 31.21 -25.45 52.40
N GLN A 206 32.14 -26.42 52.53
CA GLN A 206 32.87 -27.14 51.45
C GLN A 206 32.23 -28.47 50.95
N MET A 207 32.22 -28.66 49.61
CA MET A 207 32.51 -29.85 48.74
C MET A 207 31.70 -31.17 48.85
N PRO A 208 31.69 -32.12 47.85
CA PRO A 208 32.17 -32.13 46.45
C PRO A 208 31.21 -32.79 45.38
N ASP A 209 31.68 -32.74 44.12
CA ASP A 209 31.53 -33.72 43.00
C ASP A 209 30.31 -33.69 42.06
N GLY A 210 30.61 -33.77 40.75
CA GLY A 210 29.67 -34.24 39.72
C GLY A 210 29.26 -33.26 38.61
N PHE A 211 29.83 -33.51 37.43
CA PHE A 211 29.24 -33.34 36.08
C PHE A 211 29.56 -32.08 35.25
N GLN A 212 30.01 -32.39 34.03
CA GLN A 212 30.51 -31.54 32.96
C GLN A 212 29.46 -30.54 32.44
N GLU A 213 29.81 -29.25 32.39
CA GLU A 213 29.09 -28.24 31.58
C GLU A 213 29.71 -28.13 30.18
N LEU A 214 28.84 -28.09 29.16
CA LEU A 214 29.18 -27.87 27.76
C LEU A 214 29.86 -26.52 27.50
N PRO A 215 30.71 -26.39 26.46
CA PRO A 215 31.44 -25.14 26.20
C PRO A 215 30.52 -23.99 25.78
N LYS A 216 30.50 -22.91 26.57
CA LYS A 216 29.88 -21.62 26.21
C LYS A 216 30.73 -20.92 25.14
N ARG A 217 30.07 -20.41 24.09
CA ARG A 217 30.69 -19.69 22.95
C ARG A 217 31.52 -18.48 23.43
N PRO A 218 32.61 -18.11 22.72
CA PRO A 218 33.43 -16.96 23.08
C PRO A 218 32.66 -15.66 22.85
N ARG A 219 32.69 -14.75 23.84
CA ARG A 219 32.25 -13.36 23.66
C ARG A 219 33.20 -12.68 22.68
N VAL A 220 32.66 -12.21 21.56
CA VAL A 220 33.34 -11.35 20.59
C VAL A 220 33.73 -10.06 21.32
N SER A 221 35.00 -9.65 21.22
CA SER A 221 35.50 -8.40 21.79
C SER A 221 34.69 -7.20 21.28
N ASP A 222 34.36 -6.23 22.13
CA ASP A 222 33.62 -5.02 21.76
C ASP A 222 34.28 -4.28 20.58
N SER A 223 35.62 -4.29 20.51
CA SER A 223 36.38 -3.73 19.40
C SER A 223 36.14 -4.44 18.05
N LEU A 224 35.88 -5.75 18.07
CA LEU A 224 35.57 -6.53 16.87
C LEU A 224 34.12 -6.27 16.42
N GLN A 225 33.21 -6.02 17.37
CA GLN A 225 31.83 -5.64 17.08
C GLN A 225 31.74 -4.25 16.43
N ASP A 226 32.49 -3.26 16.94
CA ASP A 226 32.54 -1.91 16.37
C ASP A 226 33.16 -1.88 14.96
N ALA A 227 34.23 -2.65 14.75
CA ALA A 227 34.82 -2.83 13.42
C ALA A 227 33.81 -3.44 12.44
N LEU A 228 33.06 -4.46 12.88
CA LEU A 228 32.03 -5.10 12.07
C LEU A 228 30.88 -4.15 11.73
N MET A 229 30.44 -3.31 12.66
CA MET A 229 29.41 -2.29 12.43
C MET A 229 29.88 -1.21 11.44
N THR A 230 31.15 -0.83 11.52
CA THR A 230 31.77 0.11 10.57
C THR A 230 31.82 -0.45 9.15
N VAL A 231 32.17 -1.74 9.01
CA VAL A 231 32.12 -2.45 7.73
C VAL A 231 30.68 -2.55 7.22
N ALA A 232 29.73 -2.93 8.07
CA ALA A 232 28.31 -3.04 7.70
C ALA A 232 27.72 -1.70 7.20
N SER A 233 28.04 -0.59 7.86
CA SER A 233 27.60 0.75 7.42
C SER A 233 28.25 1.18 6.10
N SER A 234 29.52 0.85 5.89
CA SER A 234 30.23 1.11 4.64
C SER A 234 29.64 0.31 3.48
N ILE A 235 29.32 -0.96 3.70
CA ILE A 235 28.63 -1.80 2.71
C ILE A 235 27.26 -1.22 2.36
N ARG A 236 26.48 -0.78 3.36
CA ARG A 236 25.17 -0.15 3.14
C ARG A 236 25.29 1.12 2.29
N ARG A 237 26.25 2.00 2.61
CA ARG A 237 26.51 3.22 1.82
C ARG A 237 26.91 2.92 0.38
N LEU A 238 27.73 1.89 0.15
CA LEU A 238 28.09 1.44 -1.19
C LEU A 238 26.87 0.88 -1.94
N ALA A 239 26.02 0.09 -1.27
CA ALA A 239 24.80 -0.43 -1.85
C ALA A 239 23.84 0.72 -2.23
N ASP A 240 23.64 1.70 -1.35
CA ASP A 240 22.79 2.87 -1.61
C ASP A 240 23.32 3.70 -2.79
N ALA A 241 24.64 3.92 -2.89
CA ALA A 241 25.26 4.62 -4.02
C ALA A 241 25.11 3.83 -5.34
N MET A 242 25.24 2.50 -5.29
CA MET A 242 24.99 1.62 -6.43
C MET A 242 23.51 1.57 -6.83
N GLU A 243 22.58 1.72 -5.88
CA GLU A 243 21.14 1.78 -6.14
C GLU A 243 20.76 3.13 -6.76
N GLN A 244 21.32 4.23 -6.24
CA GLN A 244 21.10 5.59 -6.74
C GLN A 244 21.64 5.77 -8.17
N SER A 245 22.83 5.22 -8.48
CA SER A 245 23.39 5.26 -9.84
C SER A 245 22.59 4.45 -10.87
N LYS A 246 21.85 3.42 -10.44
CA LYS A 246 20.89 2.70 -11.31
C LYS A 246 19.58 3.47 -11.47
N CYS A 247 19.31 4.44 -10.60
CA CYS A 247 18.06 5.19 -10.57
C CYS A 247 18.15 6.59 -11.22
N SER A 248 19.34 7.08 -11.54
CA SER A 248 19.53 8.38 -12.20
C SER A 248 19.46 8.27 -13.74
N PHE A 249 19.12 9.38 -14.39
CA PHE A 249 19.20 9.59 -15.84
C PHE A 249 19.60 11.05 -16.09
N ASP A 250 20.17 11.34 -17.25
CA ASP A 250 20.48 12.73 -17.62
C ASP A 250 19.22 13.42 -18.16
N ALA A 251 18.77 14.47 -17.45
CA ALA A 251 17.60 15.25 -17.85
C ALA A 251 17.82 15.97 -19.19
N SER A 252 19.07 16.32 -19.52
CA SER A 252 19.42 16.97 -20.78
C SER A 252 19.28 15.99 -21.95
N GLU A 253 19.74 14.76 -21.76
CA GLU A 253 19.57 13.67 -22.74
C GLU A 253 18.10 13.34 -22.95
N LEU A 254 17.32 13.30 -21.86
CA LEU A 254 15.88 13.08 -21.93
C LEU A 254 15.16 14.19 -22.72
N LEU A 255 15.50 15.45 -22.45
CA LEU A 255 14.94 16.60 -23.14
C LEU A 255 15.24 16.49 -24.64
N GLN A 256 16.50 16.26 -25.01
CA GLN A 256 16.92 16.09 -26.39
C GLN A 256 16.14 14.97 -27.08
N ALA A 257 16.04 13.81 -26.43
CA ALA A 257 15.34 12.64 -26.95
C ALA A 257 13.83 12.86 -27.19
N VAL A 258 13.20 13.75 -26.42
CA VAL A 258 11.78 14.13 -26.59
C VAL A 258 11.63 15.16 -27.73
N MET A 259 12.54 16.13 -27.82
CA MET A 259 12.51 17.18 -28.84
C MET A 259 12.82 16.66 -30.24
N GLU A 260 13.62 15.59 -30.36
CA GLU A 260 13.95 14.95 -31.64
C GLU A 260 12.81 14.10 -32.23
N ILE A 261 11.68 13.95 -31.54
CA ILE A 261 10.55 13.17 -32.06
C ILE A 261 9.88 13.92 -33.22
N GLU A 262 10.12 13.43 -34.43
CA GLU A 262 9.52 13.99 -35.65
C GLU A 262 7.98 14.01 -35.60
N GLY A 263 7.41 15.18 -35.89
CA GLY A 263 5.97 15.40 -35.98
C GLY A 263 5.24 15.38 -34.64
N LEU A 264 5.93 15.65 -33.53
CA LEU A 264 5.33 15.92 -32.23
C LEU A 264 5.36 17.44 -31.98
N GLU A 265 4.19 18.06 -31.74
CA GLU A 265 4.08 19.50 -31.46
C GLU A 265 4.80 19.87 -30.16
N GLU A 266 5.38 21.07 -30.08
CA GLU A 266 6.15 21.56 -28.92
C GLU A 266 5.39 21.44 -27.60
N GLY A 267 4.09 21.76 -27.59
CA GLY A 267 3.27 21.60 -26.38
C GLY A 267 3.15 20.15 -25.90
N ARG A 268 3.16 19.18 -26.82
CA ARG A 268 3.17 17.75 -26.48
C ARG A 268 4.56 17.28 -26.08
N GLN A 269 5.62 17.84 -26.68
CA GLN A 269 7.00 17.59 -26.28
C GLN A 269 7.25 18.05 -24.84
N MET A 270 6.83 19.27 -24.47
CA MET A 270 6.92 19.78 -23.10
C MET A 270 6.20 18.85 -22.10
N TYR A 271 4.95 18.48 -22.41
CA TYR A 271 4.18 17.57 -21.57
C TYR A 271 4.83 16.19 -21.44
N ALA A 272 5.37 15.64 -22.53
CA ALA A 272 6.07 14.36 -22.51
C ALA A 272 7.33 14.44 -21.64
N PHE A 273 8.09 15.51 -21.75
CA PHE A 273 9.29 15.74 -20.96
C PHE A 273 8.96 15.81 -19.47
N GLU A 274 8.00 16.65 -19.06
CA GLU A 274 7.58 16.75 -17.65
C GLU A 274 7.11 15.42 -17.08
N TYR A 275 6.29 14.68 -17.85
CA TYR A 275 5.80 13.36 -17.46
C TYR A 275 6.92 12.34 -17.27
N LEU A 276 7.89 12.30 -18.19
CA LEU A 276 9.02 11.38 -18.09
C LEU A 276 9.99 11.80 -16.98
N ASN A 277 10.21 13.10 -16.81
CA ASN A 277 11.12 13.64 -15.80
C ASN A 277 10.61 13.39 -14.37
N ALA A 278 9.28 13.29 -14.18
CA ALA A 278 8.67 12.93 -12.91
C ALA A 278 8.83 11.45 -12.53
N ASP A 279 9.24 10.57 -13.45
CA ASP A 279 9.37 9.13 -13.22
C ASP A 279 10.69 8.60 -13.82
N PRO A 280 11.76 8.50 -13.02
CA PRO A 280 13.08 8.06 -13.48
C PRO A 280 13.09 6.69 -14.16
N VAL A 281 12.17 5.80 -13.78
CA VAL A 281 12.08 4.47 -14.39
C VAL A 281 11.54 4.57 -15.81
N LYS A 282 10.53 5.43 -16.03
CA LYS A 282 9.99 5.68 -17.38
C LYS A 282 10.97 6.47 -18.24
N ALA A 283 11.65 7.47 -17.69
CA ALA A 283 12.70 8.21 -18.39
C ALA A 283 13.79 7.28 -18.94
N ARG A 284 14.32 6.39 -18.09
CA ARG A 284 15.32 5.40 -18.52
C ARG A 284 14.78 4.47 -19.60
N ALA A 285 13.59 3.91 -19.42
CA ALA A 285 12.98 3.04 -20.42
C ALA A 285 12.79 3.76 -21.76
N PHE A 286 12.35 5.01 -21.73
CA PHE A 286 12.19 5.85 -22.91
C PHE A 286 13.52 6.11 -23.63
N LEU A 287 14.59 6.43 -22.88
CA LEU A 287 15.91 6.68 -23.45
C LEU A 287 16.50 5.46 -24.16
N THR A 288 16.21 4.24 -23.71
CA THR A 288 16.65 3.00 -24.39
C THR A 288 16.00 2.76 -25.76
N TYR A 289 14.89 3.42 -26.07
CA TYR A 289 14.20 3.27 -27.34
C TYR A 289 14.81 4.16 -28.43
N ASN A 290 14.75 3.71 -29.68
CA ASN A 290 15.04 4.57 -30.83
C ASN A 290 13.90 5.57 -31.10
N ALA A 291 14.13 6.59 -31.93
CA ALA A 291 13.18 7.67 -32.18
C ALA A 291 11.75 7.20 -32.57
N ARG A 292 11.65 6.20 -33.46
CA ARG A 292 10.35 5.62 -33.87
C ARG A 292 9.61 4.97 -32.70
N MET A 293 10.34 4.23 -31.86
CA MET A 293 9.78 3.56 -30.69
C MET A 293 9.42 4.57 -29.59
N ARG A 294 10.20 5.64 -29.41
CA ARG A 294 9.89 6.75 -28.49
C ARG A 294 8.56 7.42 -28.84
N LYS A 295 8.33 7.71 -30.13
CA LYS A 295 7.02 8.21 -30.60
C LYS A 295 5.90 7.23 -30.25
N THR A 296 6.08 5.95 -30.60
CA THR A 296 5.06 4.92 -30.33
C THR A 296 4.78 4.78 -28.83
N TYR A 297 5.81 4.85 -27.99
CA TYR A 297 5.70 4.79 -26.54
C TYR A 297 4.82 5.93 -26.00
N LEU A 298 5.09 7.18 -26.41
CA LEU A 298 4.30 8.33 -25.99
C LEU A 298 2.84 8.23 -26.46
N PHE A 299 2.59 7.81 -27.69
CA PHE A 299 1.21 7.67 -28.21
C PHE A 299 0.43 6.49 -27.60
N ARG A 300 1.11 5.51 -27.00
CA ARG A 300 0.46 4.47 -26.18
C ARG A 300 0.13 4.98 -24.78
N GLN A 301 0.99 5.83 -24.23
CA GLN A 301 0.80 6.43 -22.92
C GLN A 301 -0.27 7.53 -22.94
N PHE A 302 -0.28 8.32 -24.01
CA PHE A 302 -1.16 9.46 -24.24
C PHE A 302 -2.04 9.17 -25.44
N TRP A 303 -3.01 8.27 -25.26
CA TRP A 303 -3.90 7.83 -26.33
C TRP A 303 -4.74 8.95 -26.96
N TRP A 304 -4.94 10.06 -26.24
CA TRP A 304 -5.61 11.28 -26.70
C TRP A 304 -4.73 12.22 -27.54
N TRP A 305 -3.46 11.87 -27.80
CA TRP A 305 -2.59 12.58 -28.74
C TRP A 305 -2.73 12.08 -30.19
N ARG A 306 -3.59 11.08 -30.42
CA ARG A 306 -3.91 10.57 -31.74
C ARG A 306 -4.81 11.52 -32.52
#